data_AF-A0A509LKL6-F1
#
_entry.id   AF-A0A509LKL6-F1
#
_cell.length_a   1.000
_cell.length_b   1.000
_cell.length_c   1.000
_cell.angle_alpha   90.00
_cell.angle_beta   90.00
_cell.angle_gamma   90.00
#
_symmetry.space_group_name_H-M   'P 1'
#
loop_
_entity.id
_entity.type
_entity.pdbx_description
1 polymer ?
#
loop_
_entity_poly.entity_id
_entity_poly.type
_entity_poly.pdbx_seq_one_letter_code
_entity_poly.pdbx_strand_id
1 'polypeptide(L)'
;MELLRKKTFLTALIFAAVFTLLASTGIAANANKITKEELKKIMGEDTVLILDVRAGRDWGSSEFKIKGAHRAAPKDFNLWSNKYPKDKTLVLYCA
;
A
#
# COMPACT_ATOMS: atom_id res chain seq x y z
N MET A 1 -53.10 -14.53 2.75
CA MET A 1 -52.52 -13.25 3.23
C MET A 1 -51.29 -13.45 4.12
N GLU A 2 -51.29 -14.43 5.04
CA GLU A 2 -50.14 -14.75 5.91
C GLU A 2 -48.89 -15.24 5.15
N LEU A 3 -49.06 -16.09 4.12
CA LEU A 3 -47.99 -16.62 3.29
C LEU A 3 -47.27 -15.53 2.46
N LEU A 4 -48.02 -14.52 2.00
CA LEU A 4 -47.48 -13.39 1.27
C LEU A 4 -46.64 -12.49 2.19
N ARG A 5 -47.12 -12.25 3.42
CA ARG A 5 -46.39 -11.52 4.47
C ARG A 5 -45.08 -12.20 4.86
N LYS A 6 -45.05 -13.53 4.97
CA LYS A 6 -43.84 -14.32 5.26
C LYS A 6 -42.82 -14.23 4.12
N LYS A 7 -43.27 -14.28 2.87
CA LYS A 7 -42.39 -14.10 1.69
C LYS A 7 -41.78 -12.71 1.65
N THR A 8 -42.57 -11.65 1.83
CA THR A 8 -42.07 -10.26 1.84
C THR A 8 -41.06 -10.02 2.97
N PHE A 9 -41.30 -10.59 4.16
CA PHE A 9 -40.34 -10.56 5.27
C PHE A 9 -39.03 -11.26 4.93
N LEU A 10 -39.11 -12.42 4.27
CA LEU A 10 -37.94 -13.19 3.87
C LEU A 10 -37.12 -12.44 2.80
N THR A 11 -37.78 -11.80 1.82
CA THR A 11 -37.08 -10.98 0.82
C THR A 11 -36.41 -9.77 1.45
N ALA A 12 -37.07 -9.11 2.41
CA ALA A 12 -36.50 -7.98 3.14
C ALA A 12 -35.27 -8.39 3.97
N LEU A 13 -35.32 -9.57 4.61
CA LEU A 13 -34.19 -10.16 5.33
C LEU A 13 -33.01 -10.46 4.41
N ILE A 14 -33.26 -11.02 3.22
CA ILE A 14 -32.22 -11.29 2.23
C ILE A 14 -31.60 -9.98 1.73
N PHE A 15 -32.41 -8.96 1.42
CA PHE A 15 -31.90 -7.67 0.99
C PHE A 15 -31.06 -6.97 2.08
N ALA A 16 -31.50 -7.04 3.34
CA ALA A 16 -30.73 -6.51 4.47
C ALA A 16 -29.39 -7.23 4.65
N ALA A 17 -29.37 -8.55 4.51
CA ALA A 17 -28.14 -9.35 4.60
C ALA A 17 -27.15 -9.02 3.46
N VAL A 18 -27.64 -8.85 2.23
CA VAL A 18 -26.81 -8.45 1.08
C VAL A 18 -26.23 -7.04 1.27
N PHE A 19 -27.02 -6.12 1.85
CA PHE A 19 -26.56 -4.75 2.11
C PHE A 19 -25.44 -4.70 3.17
N THR A 20 -25.49 -5.58 4.18
CA THR A 20 -24.41 -5.70 5.17
C THR A 20 -23.14 -6.33 4.61
N LEU A 21 -23.25 -7.23 3.62
CA LEU A 21 -22.09 -7.88 3.00
C LEU A 21 -21.31 -6.96 2.06
N LEU A 22 -21.99 -5.96 1.47
CA LEU A 22 -21.39 -4.96 0.59
C LEU A 22 -20.75 -3.79 1.35
N ALA A 23 -20.98 -3.69 2.66
CA ALA A 23 -20.46 -2.62 3.52
C ALA A 23 -19.04 -2.91 4.05
N SER A 24 -18.17 -3.54 3.24
CA SER A 24 -16.77 -3.73 3.62
C SER A 24 -16.05 -2.37 3.60
N THR A 25 -15.89 -1.76 4.76
CA THR A 25 -14.97 -0.64 4.93
C THR A 25 -13.55 -1.18 4.87
N GLY A 26 -12.83 -0.87 3.80
CA GLY A 26 -11.42 -1.22 3.69
C GLY A 26 -10.64 -0.51 4.78
N ILE A 27 -10.16 -1.24 5.79
CA ILE A 27 -9.19 -0.71 6.75
C ILE A 27 -7.87 -0.59 5.99
N ALA A 28 -7.44 0.63 5.70
CA ALA A 28 -6.12 0.87 5.14
C ALA A 28 -5.07 0.39 6.15
N ALA A 29 -4.41 -0.73 5.84
CA ALA A 29 -3.31 -1.23 6.66
C ALA A 29 -2.21 -0.17 6.68
N ASN A 30 -1.74 0.18 7.88
CA ASN A 30 -0.59 1.05 8.02
C ASN A 30 0.63 0.37 7.40
N ALA A 31 1.36 1.09 6.55
CA ALA A 31 2.62 0.59 6.03
C ALA A 31 3.62 0.37 7.18
N ASN A 32 4.35 -0.75 7.14
CA ASN A 32 5.43 -1.01 8.09
C ASN A 32 6.49 0.08 7.96
N LYS A 33 6.90 0.64 9.10
CA LYS A 33 7.92 1.70 9.17
C LYS A 33 9.20 1.15 9.79
N ILE A 34 10.31 1.73 9.36
CA ILE A 34 11.66 1.49 9.91
C ILE A 34 12.28 2.84 10.26
N THR A 35 13.03 2.91 11.35
CA THR A 35 13.76 4.12 11.73
C THR A 35 15.02 4.32 10.86
N LYS A 36 15.56 5.53 10.84
CA LYS A 36 16.83 5.80 10.12
C LYS A 36 18.00 5.04 10.74
N GLU A 37 17.98 4.81 12.05
CA GLU A 37 19.00 4.05 12.78
C GLU A 37 18.96 2.56 12.41
N GLU A 38 17.78 1.98 12.30
CA GLU A 38 17.61 0.58 11.86
C GLU A 38 17.99 0.41 10.40
N LEU A 39 17.55 1.33 9.52
CA LEU A 39 17.93 1.29 8.10
C LEU A 39 19.45 1.34 7.92
N LYS A 40 20.15 2.18 8.68
CA LYS A 40 21.62 2.26 8.62
C LYS A 40 22.31 0.93 8.93
N LYS A 41 21.72 0.07 9.76
CA LYS A 41 22.29 -1.24 10.12
C LYS A 41 22.21 -2.24 8.96
N ILE A 42 21.14 -2.16 8.16
CA ILE A 42 20.83 -3.16 7.13
C ILE A 42 21.08 -2.67 5.69
N MET A 43 21.29 -1.37 5.47
CA MET A 43 21.38 -0.79 4.11
C MET A 43 22.60 -1.24 3.28
N GLY A 44 23.53 -1.99 3.87
CA GLY A 44 24.64 -2.62 3.16
C GLY A 44 24.42 -4.09 2.81
N GLU A 45 23.28 -4.68 3.22
CA GLU A 45 22.96 -6.07 2.93
C GLU A 45 22.38 -6.21 1.51
N ASP A 46 22.78 -7.27 0.80
CA ASP A 46 22.26 -7.59 -0.54
C ASP A 46 20.75 -7.90 -0.55
N THR A 47 20.15 -8.08 0.62
CA THR A 47 18.72 -8.37 0.83
C THR A 47 17.86 -7.09 0.84
N VAL A 48 18.46 -5.90 0.90
CA VAL A 48 17.75 -4.62 1.07
C VAL A 48 17.89 -3.74 -0.18
N LEU A 49 16.77 -3.25 -0.69
CA LEU A 49 16.72 -2.28 -1.78
C LEU A 49 16.03 -1.01 -1.34
N ILE A 50 16.70 0.13 -1.49
CA ILE A 50 16.19 1.44 -1.07
C ILE A 50 15.62 2.16 -2.29
N LEU A 51 14.37 2.62 -2.20
CA LEU A 51 13.63 3.26 -3.29
C LEU A 51 13.27 4.71 -2.95
N ASP A 52 13.75 5.65 -3.76
CA ASP A 52 13.38 7.07 -3.68
C ASP A 52 12.07 7.31 -4.42
N VAL A 53 10.97 7.42 -3.68
CA VAL A 53 9.62 7.65 -4.20
C VAL A 53 9.16 9.10 -4.07
N ARG A 54 10.06 10.05 -3.78
CA ARG A 54 9.72 11.48 -3.66
C ARG A 54 9.16 12.06 -4.95
N ALA A 55 8.21 12.98 -4.88
CA ALA A 55 7.61 13.62 -6.04
C ALA A 55 8.27 14.97 -6.37
N GLY A 56 8.19 15.39 -7.64
CA GLY A 56 8.47 16.76 -8.08
C GLY A 56 9.73 17.39 -7.48
N ARG A 57 9.53 18.51 -6.78
CA ARG A 57 10.59 19.32 -6.17
C ARG A 57 11.33 18.58 -5.04
N ASP A 58 10.62 17.78 -4.23
CA ASP A 58 11.23 17.04 -3.12
C ASP A 58 12.33 16.07 -3.58
N TRP A 59 12.24 15.58 -4.81
CA TRP A 59 13.32 14.84 -5.46
C TRP A 59 14.29 15.75 -6.22
N GLY A 60 13.76 16.66 -7.04
CA GLY A 60 14.53 17.44 -8.00
C GLY A 60 15.45 18.50 -7.39
N SER A 61 15.06 19.11 -6.27
CA SER A 61 15.86 20.12 -5.57
C SER A 61 16.62 19.55 -4.36
N SER A 62 16.64 18.23 -4.20
CA SER A 62 17.26 17.63 -3.04
C SER A 62 18.77 17.54 -3.18
N GLU A 63 19.47 18.23 -2.28
CA GLU A 63 20.94 18.20 -2.17
C GLU A 63 21.45 16.81 -1.78
N PHE A 64 20.70 16.10 -0.92
CA PHE A 64 21.11 14.80 -0.37
C PHE A 64 20.10 13.70 -0.68
N LYS A 65 20.63 12.50 -0.96
CA LYS A 65 19.86 11.28 -1.20
C LYS A 65 20.45 10.14 -0.38
N ILE A 66 19.63 9.15 -0.03
CA ILE A 66 20.15 7.97 0.66
C ILE A 66 21.09 7.22 -0.28
N LYS A 67 22.30 6.90 0.20
CA LYS A 67 23.31 6.18 -0.59
C LYS A 67 22.74 4.82 -1.04
N GLY A 68 22.94 4.49 -2.31
CA GLY A 68 22.43 3.24 -2.91
C GLY A 68 20.94 3.26 -3.27
N ALA A 69 20.24 4.39 -3.08
CA ALA A 69 18.84 4.48 -3.44
C ALA A 69 18.62 4.46 -4.96
N HIS A 70 17.66 3.65 -5.40
CA HIS A 70 17.16 3.62 -6.76
C HIS A 70 15.99 4.58 -6.92
N ARG A 71 15.94 5.30 -8.05
CA ARG A 71 14.82 6.19 -8.35
C ARG A 71 13.58 5.37 -8.75
N ALA A 72 12.51 5.50 -7.97
CA ALA A 72 11.20 4.89 -8.22
C ALA A 72 10.13 5.98 -8.24
N ALA A 73 10.09 6.77 -9.32
CA ALA A 73 9.20 7.93 -9.39
C ALA A 73 7.72 7.52 -9.22
N PRO A 74 6.95 8.19 -8.35
CA PRO A 74 5.60 7.74 -8.00
C PRO A 74 4.65 7.75 -9.20
N LYS A 75 4.83 8.69 -10.13
CA LYS A 75 4.08 8.76 -11.40
C LYS A 75 4.30 7.56 -12.33
N ASP A 76 5.40 6.85 -12.14
CA ASP A 76 5.84 5.74 -13.01
C ASP A 76 5.63 4.38 -12.31
N PHE A 77 4.75 4.30 -11.30
CA PHE A 77 4.52 3.08 -10.50
C PHE A 77 4.27 1.84 -11.37
N ASN A 78 3.44 1.96 -12.39
CA ASN A 78 3.14 0.85 -13.32
C ASN A 78 4.39 0.36 -14.07
N LEU A 79 5.40 1.22 -14.24
CA LEU A 79 6.65 0.88 -14.91
C LEU A 79 7.65 0.20 -13.98
N TRP A 80 7.76 0.62 -12.71
CA TRP A 80 8.81 0.10 -11.81
C TRP A 80 8.33 -0.95 -10.81
N SER A 81 7.03 -1.03 -10.51
CA SER A 81 6.48 -1.95 -9.49
C SER A 81 6.80 -3.43 -9.74
N ASN A 82 7.04 -3.81 -10.99
CA ASN A 82 7.37 -5.17 -11.40
C ASN A 82 8.87 -5.42 -11.62
N LYS A 83 9.72 -4.40 -11.47
CA LYS A 83 11.17 -4.51 -11.73
C LYS A 83 11.95 -5.11 -10.57
N TYR A 84 11.42 -5.04 -9.36
CA TYR A 84 12.15 -5.42 -8.16
C TYR A 84 11.87 -6.88 -7.75
N PRO A 85 12.90 -7.64 -7.34
CA PRO A 85 12.72 -9.00 -6.86
C PRO A 85 11.79 -9.06 -5.64
N LYS A 86 10.94 -10.09 -5.56
CA LYS A 86 9.95 -10.25 -4.48
C LYS A 86 10.54 -10.87 -3.21
N ASP A 87 11.76 -11.40 -3.29
CA ASP A 87 12.54 -11.97 -2.19
C ASP A 87 13.40 -10.93 -1.45
N LYS A 88 13.36 -9.66 -1.87
CA LYS A 88 14.11 -8.55 -1.27
C LYS A 88 13.23 -7.67 -0.41
N THR A 89 13.81 -7.11 0.65
CA THR A 89 13.17 -6.08 1.47
C THR A 89 13.24 -4.75 0.73
N LEU A 90 12.09 -4.21 0.34
CA LEU A 90 12.01 -2.90 -0.29
C LEU A 90 11.75 -1.82 0.77
N VAL A 91 12.65 -0.86 0.90
CA VAL A 91 12.50 0.30 1.78
C VAL A 91 12.22 1.54 0.94
N LEU A 92 10.98 2.00 0.97
CA LEU A 92 10.55 3.19 0.24
C LEU A 92 10.70 4.42 1.15
N TYR A 93 11.27 5.50 0.63
CA TYR A 93 11.32 6.78 1.35
C TYR A 93 10.72 7.92 0.54
N CYS A 94 10.03 8.80 1.28
CA CYS A 94 9.33 9.99 0.81
C CYS A 94 9.90 11.23 1.52
N ALA A 95 9.40 12.42 1.16
CA ALA A 95 9.59 13.66 1.89
C ALA A 95 8.92 13.61 3.27
#